data_AF-A0ABD7QL01-F1
#
_entry.id   AF-A0ABD7QL01-F1
#
_cell.length_a   1.000
_cell.length_b   1.000
_cell.length_c   1.000
_cell.angle_alpha   90.00
_cell.angle_beta   90.00
_cell.angle_gamma   90.00
#
_symmetry.space_group_name_H-M   'P 1'
#
loop_
_entity.id
_entity.type
_entity.pdbx_description
1 polymer ?
#
loop_
_entity_poly.entity_id
_entity_poly.type
_entity_poly.pdbx_seq_one_letter_code
_entity_poly.pdbx_strand_id
1 'polypeptide(L)' 'RTLQWVLRSQLGNGPLALLALRNFSLPEQIFSVDSAATAQALMANTENSDIDGVE' A
#
# COMPACT_ATOMS: atom_id res chain seq x y z
N ARG A 1 -6.65 -27.92 36.53
CA ARG A 1 -5.18 -27.93 36.28
C ARG A 1 -4.95 -27.45 34.85
N THR A 2 -4.00 -26.56 34.62
CA THR A 2 -3.69 -26.02 33.28
C THR A 2 -2.59 -26.86 32.64
N LEU A 3 -2.77 -27.23 31.37
CA LEU A 3 -1.77 -27.96 30.62
C LEU A 3 -0.70 -26.99 30.09
N GLN A 4 0.57 -27.35 30.26
CA GLN A 4 1.70 -26.58 29.77
C GLN A 4 2.42 -27.37 28.69
N TRP A 5 2.77 -26.69 27.60
CA TRP A 5 3.42 -27.28 26.44
C TRP A 5 4.54 -26.37 25.94
N VAL A 6 5.56 -26.99 25.34
CA VAL A 6 6.70 -26.30 24.71
C VAL A 6 6.70 -26.65 23.23
N LEU A 7 6.76 -25.63 22.37
CA LEU A 7 6.90 -25.78 20.92
C LEU A 7 8.34 -25.42 20.51
N ARG A 8 8.96 -26.26 19.67
CA ARG A 8 10.27 -25.99 19.05
C ARG A 8 10.10 -25.94 17.54
N SER A 9 10.44 -24.80 16.95
CA SER A 9 10.49 -24.64 15.50
C SER A 9 11.86 -25.03 14.96
N GLN A 10 11.90 -25.49 13.71
CA GLN A 10 13.16 -25.74 12.99
C GLN A 10 13.76 -24.44 12.42
N LEU A 11 12.90 -23.50 12.03
CA LEU A 11 13.29 -22.22 11.43
C LEU A 11 12.29 -21.13 11.83
N GLY A 12 12.80 -19.97 12.25
CA GLY A 12 12.00 -18.80 12.60
C GLY A 12 10.87 -19.12 13.58
N ASN A 13 9.69 -18.54 13.32
CA ASN A 13 8.50 -18.74 14.15
C ASN A 13 7.77 -20.08 13.88
N GLY A 14 8.32 -20.93 13.02
CA GLY A 14 7.73 -22.21 12.64
C GLY A 14 6.25 -22.07 12.24
N PRO A 15 5.36 -22.97 12.71
CA PRO A 15 3.94 -22.92 12.34
C PRO A 15 3.21 -21.70 12.91
N LEU A 16 3.75 -21.04 13.94
CA LEU A 16 3.13 -19.84 14.51
C LEU A 16 3.23 -18.63 13.58
N ALA A 17 4.11 -18.66 12.58
CA ALA A 17 4.19 -17.62 11.55
C ALA A 17 2.85 -17.41 10.82
N LEU A 18 2.06 -18.47 10.66
CA LEU A 18 0.74 -18.40 10.02
C LEU A 18 -0.27 -17.55 10.80
N LEU A 19 -0.06 -17.36 12.12
CA LEU A 19 -0.93 -16.48 12.92
C LEU A 19 -0.83 -15.02 12.48
N ALA A 20 0.29 -14.60 11.89
CA ALA A 20 0.45 -13.24 11.36
C ALA A 20 -0.49 -12.93 10.18
N LEU A 21 -1.01 -13.97 9.51
CA LEU A 21 -1.97 -13.82 8.43
C LEU A 21 -3.42 -13.61 8.93
N ARG A 22 -3.68 -13.76 10.25
CA ARG A 22 -5.02 -13.52 10.79
C ARG A 22 -5.32 -12.02 10.72
N ASN A 23 -6.42 -11.67 10.04
CA ASN A 23 -6.84 -10.28 9.77
C ASN A 23 -5.84 -9.46 8.95
N PHE A 24 -4.92 -10.13 8.25
CA PHE A 24 -4.08 -9.47 7.27
C PHE A 24 -4.85 -9.28 5.97
N SER A 25 -4.94 -8.04 5.48
CA SER A 25 -5.48 -7.70 4.17
C SER A 25 -4.38 -7.11 3.30
N LEU A 26 -4.40 -7.45 2.02
CA LEU A 26 -3.51 -6.81 1.06
C LEU A 26 -3.93 -5.34 0.86
N PRO A 27 -2.98 -4.41 0.70
CA PRO A 27 -3.30 -3.05 0.30
C PRO A 27 -3.99 -3.03 -1.06
N GLU A 28 -5.01 -2.19 -1.22
CA GLU A 28 -5.73 -2.00 -2.49
C GLU A 28 -4.83 -1.40 -3.58
N GLN A 29 -3.86 -0.57 -3.18
CA GLN A 29 -2.97 0.15 -4.10
C GLN A 29 -1.53 0.17 -3.55
N ILE A 30 -0.56 0.02 -4.46
CA ILE A 30 0.87 0.07 -4.12
C ILE A 30 1.36 1.51 -3.99
N PHE A 31 0.84 2.43 -4.82
CA PHE A 31 1.16 3.84 -4.80
C PHE A 31 -0.09 4.65 -4.43
N SER A 32 0.08 5.64 -3.54
CA SER A 32 -0.95 6.64 -3.29
C SER A 32 -0.72 7.81 -4.24
N VAL A 33 -1.64 8.00 -5.18
CA VAL A 33 -1.70 9.24 -5.97
C VAL A 33 -2.68 10.17 -5.26
N ASP A 34 -2.19 11.34 -4.84
CA ASP A 34 -3.09 12.40 -4.40
C ASP A 34 -3.88 12.88 -5.64
N SER A 35 -5.16 12.53 -5.68
CA SER A 35 -6.06 12.87 -6.78
C SER A 35 -6.21 14.38 -6.94
N ALA A 36 -6.07 15.16 -5.86
CA ALA A 36 -6.12 16.61 -5.93
C ALA A 36 -4.84 17.16 -6.59
N ALA A 37 -3.66 16.66 -6.19
CA ALA A 37 -2.40 17.09 -6.78
C ALA A 37 -2.26 16.68 -8.26
N THR A 38 -2.76 15.49 -8.63
CA THR A 38 -2.77 15.05 -10.04
C THR A 38 -3.78 15.82 -10.89
N ALA A 39 -4.96 16.14 -10.37
CA ALA A 39 -5.91 17.01 -11.06
C ALA A 39 -5.34 18.42 -11.27
N GLN A 40 -4.69 19.00 -10.26
CA GLN A 40 -4.02 20.31 -10.35
C GLN A 40 -2.89 20.29 -11.39
N ALA A 41 -2.07 19.25 -11.42
CA ALA A 41 -1.00 19.10 -12.41
C ALA A 41 -1.52 18.92 -13.85
N LEU A 42 -2.67 18.25 -14.02
CA LEU A 42 -3.32 18.10 -15.33
C LEU A 42 -3.96 19.40 -15.81
N MET A 43 -4.60 20.16 -14.91
CA MET A 43 -5.15 21.48 -15.20
C MET A 43 -4.03 22.48 -15.56
N ALA A 44 -2.95 22.51 -14.78
CA ALA A 44 -1.80 23.37 -15.05
C ALA A 44 -1.10 23.06 -16.39
N ASN A 45 -1.11 21.79 -16.85
CA ASN A 45 -0.60 21.45 -18.19
C ASN A 45 -1.53 21.95 -19.31
N THR A 46 -2.85 21.95 -19.07
CA THR A 46 -3.84 22.40 -20.06
C THR A 46 -3.75 23.91 -20.29
N GLU A 47 -3.50 24.69 -19.23
CA GLU A 47 -3.32 26.15 -19.31
C GLU A 47 -2.05 26.56 -20.07
N ASN A 48 -1.00 25.72 -20.07
CA ASN A 48 0.23 25.99 -20.81
C ASN A 48 0.08 25.77 -22.34
N SER A 49 -0.92 25.00 -22.79
CA SER A 49 -1.10 24.69 -24.21
C SER A 49 -1.96 25.72 -24.97
N ASP A 50 -2.66 26.62 -24.27
CA ASP A 50 -3.63 27.56 -24.88
C ASP A 50 -3.02 28.94 -25.18
N ILE A 51 -1.73 29.15 -24.90
CA ILE A 51 -1.05 30.45 -25.04
C ILE A 51 -0.10 30.54 -26.26
N ASP A 52 0.08 29.46 -27.01
CA ASP A 52 1.09 29.35 -28.09
C ASP A 52 0.51 29.58 -29.50
N GLY A 53 -0.64 30.28 -29.61
CA GLY A 53 -1.42 30.38 -30.85
C GLY A 53 -1.87 31.80 -31.23
N VAL A 54 -1.08 32.83 -30.90
CA VAL A 54 -1.34 34.23 -31.32
C VAL A 54 -0.08 34.89 -31.91
N GLU A 55 0.30 34.50 -33.12
CA GLU A 55 1.11 35.35 -34.03
C GLU A 55 0.51 35.36 -35.45
#